data_AF-A0A183EHI5-F1
#
_entry.id   AF-A0A183EHI5-F1
#
_cell.length_a   1.000
_cell.length_b   1.000
_cell.length_c   1.000
_cell.angle_alpha   90.00
_cell.angle_beta   90.00
_cell.angle_gamma   90.00
#
_symmetry.space_group_name_H-M   'P 1'
#
loop_
_entity.id
_entity.type
_entity.pdbx_description
1 polymer ?
#
loop_
_entity_poly.entity_id
_entity_poly.type
_entity_poly.pdbx_seq_one_letter_code
_entity_poly.pdbx_strand_id
1 'polypeptide(L)'
;MREIYCGGSLLEAVQKAKIFHDCKHFVDMPLKVDAQSTLHDWQALISCGGQIDEGALRHFVESHFDEPGGELDACQPSDFDPECGKFETINCPSYRQWAKELHRKWPTLCRKVSMHFQFVHI
;
A
#
# COMPACT_ATOMS: atom_id res chain seq x y z
N MET A 1 -0.11 -15.07 0.81
CA MET A 1 -0.47 -13.76 0.20
C MET A 1 -1.97 -13.63 -0.08
N ARG A 2 -2.57 -14.44 -0.97
CA ARG A 2 -4.02 -14.35 -1.30
C ARG A 2 -4.94 -14.48 -0.06
N GLU A 3 -4.63 -15.41 0.84
CA GLU A 3 -5.37 -15.64 2.10
C GLU A 3 -5.18 -14.55 3.18
N ILE A 4 -4.29 -13.58 2.93
CA ILE A 4 -4.06 -12.44 3.83
C ILE A 4 -4.68 -11.18 3.22
N TYR A 5 -4.47 -10.94 1.93
CA TYR A 5 -4.79 -9.66 1.29
C TYR A 5 -5.98 -9.68 0.32
N CYS A 6 -6.37 -10.85 -0.20
CA CYS A 6 -7.47 -10.94 -1.18
C CYS A 6 -8.72 -11.64 -0.62
N GLY A 7 -8.57 -12.43 0.42
CA GLY A 7 -9.64 -13.18 1.08
C GLY A 7 -9.10 -13.86 2.33
N GLY A 8 -9.91 -14.68 2.99
CA GLY A 8 -9.51 -15.42 4.18
C GLY A 8 -9.93 -14.75 5.49
N SER A 9 -9.88 -15.52 6.57
CA SER A 9 -10.42 -15.13 7.87
C SER A 9 -9.73 -13.93 8.49
N LEU A 10 -8.43 -13.75 8.24
CA LEU A 10 -7.66 -12.62 8.77
C LEU A 10 -8.15 -11.30 8.16
N LEU A 11 -8.23 -11.24 6.83
CA LEU A 11 -8.77 -10.06 6.13
C LEU A 11 -10.20 -9.77 6.58
N GLU A 12 -11.05 -10.80 6.66
CA GLU A 12 -12.43 -10.62 7.10
C GLU A 12 -12.54 -10.06 8.52
N ALA A 13 -11.73 -10.56 9.46
CA ALA A 13 -11.71 -10.09 10.83
C ALA A 13 -11.31 -8.61 10.91
N VAL A 14 -10.21 -8.23 10.23
CA VAL A 14 -9.72 -6.84 10.20
C VAL A 14 -10.74 -5.89 9.58
N GLN A 15 -11.32 -6.25 8.44
CA GLN A 15 -12.27 -5.39 7.73
C GLN A 15 -13.60 -5.25 8.48
N LYS A 16 -14.09 -6.31 9.13
CA LYS A 16 -15.33 -6.26 9.94
C LYS A 16 -15.14 -5.46 11.22
N ALA A 17 -13.97 -5.55 11.86
CA ALA A 17 -13.67 -4.83 13.09
C ALA A 17 -13.45 -3.33 12.87
N LYS A 18 -13.17 -2.88 11.63
CA LYS A 18 -12.96 -1.46 11.27
C LYS A 18 -11.89 -0.78 12.14
N ILE A 19 -10.81 -1.51 12.44
CA ILE A 19 -9.70 -1.02 13.26
C ILE A 19 -8.89 0.09 12.56
N PHE A 20 -9.01 0.19 11.24
CA PHE A 20 -8.44 1.25 10.42
C PHE A 20 -9.53 2.13 9.79
N HIS A 21 -9.19 3.39 9.55
CA HIS A 21 -10.13 4.38 9.00
C HIS A 21 -10.51 4.09 7.54
N ASP A 22 -9.58 3.56 6.76
CA ASP A 22 -9.80 3.20 5.36
C ASP A 22 -9.60 1.69 5.14
N CYS A 23 -10.34 1.12 4.18
CA CYS A 23 -10.29 -0.31 3.88
C CYS A 23 -9.02 -0.73 3.15
N LYS A 24 -8.22 0.23 2.67
CA LYS A 24 -6.97 0.01 1.95
C LYS A 24 -5.77 -0.10 2.90
N HIS A 25 -5.88 0.49 4.10
CA HIS A 25 -4.80 0.54 5.08
C HIS A 25 -4.16 -0.82 5.32
N PHE A 26 -4.95 -1.81 5.77
CA PHE A 26 -4.46 -3.15 6.05
C PHE A 26 -3.90 -3.88 4.83
N VAL A 27 -4.51 -3.71 3.65
CA VAL A 27 -4.05 -4.41 2.44
C VAL A 27 -2.74 -3.84 1.89
N ASP A 28 -2.39 -2.62 2.29
CA ASP A 28 -1.12 -1.97 1.95
C ASP A 28 -0.04 -2.22 3.01
N MET A 29 -0.37 -2.85 4.15
CA MET A 29 0.62 -3.15 5.19
C MET A 29 1.54 -4.30 4.75
N PRO A 30 2.86 -4.09 4.66
CA PRO A 30 3.80 -5.17 4.38
C PRO A 30 3.86 -6.18 5.52
N LEU A 31 4.15 -7.45 5.21
CA LEU A 31 4.40 -8.44 6.25
C LEU A 31 5.80 -8.26 6.85
N LYS A 32 5.89 -8.36 8.19
CA LYS A 32 7.17 -8.43 8.94
C LYS A 32 7.82 -9.81 8.86
N VAL A 33 7.02 -10.85 8.69
CA VAL A 33 7.44 -12.25 8.60
C VAL A 33 6.78 -12.93 7.41
N ASP A 34 7.17 -14.14 7.04
CA ASP A 34 6.58 -14.79 5.87
C ASP A 34 5.07 -15.09 6.08
N ALA A 35 4.36 -15.23 4.96
CA ALA A 35 2.91 -15.41 4.97
C ALA A 35 2.47 -16.71 5.65
N GLN A 36 3.29 -17.76 5.62
CA GLN A 36 2.94 -19.05 6.23
C GLN A 36 3.02 -18.95 7.75
N SER A 37 4.07 -18.34 8.29
CA SER A 37 4.22 -18.07 9.73
C SER A 37 3.09 -17.17 10.23
N THR A 38 2.78 -16.10 9.50
CA THR A 38 1.66 -15.18 9.85
C THR A 38 0.32 -15.90 9.91
N LEU A 39 0.01 -16.76 8.92
CA LEU A 39 -1.24 -17.52 8.90
C LEU A 39 -1.28 -18.58 10.00
N HIS A 40 -0.16 -19.23 10.30
CA HIS A 40 -0.06 -20.18 11.39
C HIS A 40 -0.38 -19.51 12.74
N ASP A 41 0.22 -18.35 13.01
CA ASP A 41 0.03 -17.63 14.26
C ASP A 41 -1.39 -17.05 14.37
N TRP A 42 -1.97 -16.63 13.24
CA TRP A 42 -3.39 -16.27 13.17
C TRP A 42 -4.30 -17.45 13.54
N GLN A 43 -4.05 -18.64 13.00
CA GLN A 43 -4.84 -19.84 13.31
C GLN A 43 -4.72 -20.22 14.80
N ALA A 44 -3.53 -20.10 15.39
CA ALA A 44 -3.33 -20.32 16.81
C ALA A 44 -4.13 -19.32 17.66
N LEU A 45 -4.14 -18.03 17.28
CA LEU A 45 -4.89 -16.98 17.99
C LEU A 45 -6.40 -17.27 18.00
N ILE A 46 -7.00 -17.59 16.86
CA ILE A 46 -8.44 -17.88 16.77
C ILE A 46 -8.83 -19.24 17.38
N SER A 47 -7.89 -20.16 17.54
CA SER A 47 -8.16 -21.49 18.14
C SER A 47 -8.08 -21.47 19.67
N CYS A 48 -7.29 -20.56 20.24
CA CYS A 48 -7.08 -20.43 21.69
C CYS A 48 -8.13 -19.54 22.38
N GLY A 49 -8.87 -18.72 21.63
CA GLY A 49 -9.84 -17.76 22.16
C GLY A 49 -11.23 -17.94 21.54
N GLY A 50 -12.25 -17.48 22.26
CA GLY A 50 -13.58 -17.25 21.68
C GLY A 50 -13.55 -16.07 20.69
N GLN A 51 -14.62 -15.28 20.64
CA GLN A 51 -14.69 -14.11 19.78
C GLN A 51 -13.48 -13.16 20.02
N ILE A 52 -12.64 -12.94 18.99
CA ILE A 52 -11.49 -12.03 19.07
C ILE A 52 -12.00 -10.61 19.32
N ASP A 53 -11.49 -9.96 20.38
CA ASP A 53 -11.74 -8.55 20.63
C ASP A 53 -10.83 -7.63 19.78
N GLU A 54 -11.22 -6.36 19.69
CA GLU A 54 -10.51 -5.37 18.88
C GLU A 54 -9.04 -5.19 19.29
N GLY A 55 -8.73 -5.28 20.59
CA GLY A 55 -7.39 -5.07 21.12
C GLY A 55 -6.45 -6.21 20.73
N ALA A 56 -6.90 -7.45 20.85
CA ALA A 56 -6.16 -8.63 20.42
C ALA A 56 -5.89 -8.59 18.89
N LEU A 57 -6.88 -8.17 18.10
CA LEU A 57 -6.73 -8.04 16.65
C LEU A 57 -5.72 -6.94 16.27
N ARG A 58 -5.79 -5.76 16.91
CA ARG A 58 -4.79 -4.69 16.70
C ARG A 58 -3.39 -5.16 17.04
N HIS A 59 -3.22 -5.82 18.19
CA HIS A 59 -1.92 -6.32 18.61
C HIS A 59 -1.36 -7.37 17.65
N PHE A 60 -2.22 -8.25 17.12
CA PHE A 60 -1.83 -9.21 16.10
C PHE A 60 -1.34 -8.51 14.83
N VAL A 61 -2.09 -7.52 14.34
CA VAL A 61 -1.70 -6.76 13.14
C VAL A 61 -0.39 -6.00 13.37
N GLU A 62 -0.27 -5.28 14.47
CA GLU A 62 0.95 -4.52 14.82
C GLU A 62 2.19 -5.40 14.97
N SER A 63 2.06 -6.65 15.42
CA SER A 63 3.19 -7.57 15.58
C SER A 63 3.63 -8.24 14.27
N HIS A 64 2.73 -8.41 13.30
CA HIS A 64 2.99 -9.16 12.06
C HIS A 64 3.10 -8.29 10.80
N PHE A 65 2.70 -7.02 10.88
CA PHE A 65 2.64 -6.12 9.74
C PHE A 65 3.36 -4.80 10.03
N ASP A 66 4.04 -4.25 9.02
CA ASP A 66 4.62 -2.91 9.02
C ASP A 66 3.59 -1.86 8.59
N GLU A 67 3.86 -0.60 8.89
CA GLU A 67 3.04 0.52 8.44
C GLU A 67 3.05 0.64 6.90
N PRO A 68 1.92 0.99 6.27
CA PRO A 68 1.84 1.14 4.83
C PRO A 68 2.67 2.33 4.34
N GLY A 69 3.26 2.21 3.15
CA GLY A 69 3.99 3.29 2.49
C GLY A 69 5.48 3.36 2.81
N GLY A 70 6.01 2.45 3.63
CA GLY A 70 7.46 2.29 3.86
C GLY A 70 8.19 1.60 2.71
N GLU A 71 7.45 0.93 1.82
CA GLU A 71 8.00 0.10 0.75
C GLU A 71 8.43 0.87 -0.51
N LEU A 72 8.08 2.17 -0.59
CA LEU A 72 8.31 3.01 -1.76
C LEU A 72 9.25 4.18 -1.45
N ASP A 73 10.41 4.20 -2.11
CA ASP A 73 11.33 5.33 -2.11
C ASP A 73 10.91 6.37 -3.17
N ALA A 74 11.14 7.65 -2.87
CA ALA A 74 11.02 8.71 -3.87
C ALA A 74 12.07 8.52 -4.98
N CYS A 75 11.67 8.75 -6.23
CA CYS A 75 12.59 8.78 -7.37
C CYS A 75 12.42 10.04 -8.21
N GLN A 76 13.37 10.29 -9.10
CA GLN A 76 13.19 11.23 -10.20
C GLN A 76 13.17 10.47 -11.53
N PRO A 77 12.20 10.74 -12.43
CA PRO A 77 12.22 10.17 -13.76
C PRO A 77 13.38 10.76 -14.55
N SER A 78 14.24 9.91 -15.13
CA SER A 78 15.45 10.35 -15.84
C SER A 78 15.17 11.04 -17.18
N ASP A 79 13.97 10.85 -17.72
CA ASP A 79 13.47 11.39 -18.98
C ASP A 79 12.50 12.57 -18.78
N PHE A 80 12.34 13.06 -17.55
CA PHE A 80 11.44 14.16 -17.27
C PHE A 80 11.98 15.48 -17.82
N ASP A 81 11.28 16.00 -18.83
CA ASP A 81 11.54 17.32 -19.41
C ASP A 81 10.36 18.26 -19.10
N PRO A 82 10.50 19.22 -18.16
CA PRO A 82 9.42 20.13 -17.77
C PRO A 82 8.96 21.05 -18.91
N GLU A 83 9.83 21.29 -19.90
CA GLU A 83 9.58 22.23 -21.01
C GLU A 83 9.51 21.50 -22.34
N CYS A 84 9.07 20.22 -22.33
CA CYS A 84 8.86 19.50 -23.58
C CYS A 84 7.83 20.28 -24.42
N GLY A 85 8.25 20.78 -25.58
CA GLY A 85 7.43 21.62 -26.46
C GLY A 85 6.15 20.94 -27.00
N LYS A 86 5.87 19.71 -26.55
CA LYS A 86 4.70 18.90 -26.89
C LYS A 86 3.39 19.64 -26.63
N PHE A 87 3.34 20.48 -25.60
CA PHE A 87 2.12 21.20 -25.23
C PHE A 87 1.81 22.41 -26.13
N GLU A 88 2.75 22.88 -26.96
CA GLU A 88 2.52 24.05 -27.83
C GLU A 88 1.49 23.78 -28.93
N THR A 89 1.25 22.51 -29.23
CA THR A 89 0.19 22.06 -30.15
C THR A 89 -1.22 22.26 -29.58
N ILE A 90 -1.36 22.51 -28.27
CA ILE A 90 -2.65 22.77 -27.63
C ILE A 90 -3.07 24.22 -27.93
N ASN A 91 -4.11 24.37 -28.75
CA ASN A 91 -4.59 25.68 -29.22
C ASN A 91 -5.13 26.58 -28.11
N CYS A 92 -5.84 26.00 -27.14
CA CYS A 92 -6.44 26.76 -26.05
C CYS A 92 -5.38 27.13 -25.00
N PRO A 93 -5.12 28.43 -24.73
CA PRO A 93 -4.07 28.83 -23.79
C PRO A 93 -4.27 28.29 -22.36
N SER A 94 -5.51 28.23 -21.87
CA SER A 94 -5.80 27.71 -20.53
C SER A 94 -5.54 26.21 -20.43
N TYR A 95 -5.86 25.44 -21.48
CA TYR A 95 -5.57 24.00 -21.50
C TYR A 95 -4.09 23.71 -21.67
N ARG A 96 -3.37 24.54 -22.45
CA ARG A 96 -1.91 24.45 -22.54
C ARG A 96 -1.26 24.66 -21.18
N GLN A 97 -1.68 25.71 -20.47
CA GLN A 97 -1.16 26.00 -19.13
C GLN A 97 -1.48 24.87 -18.14
N TRP A 98 -2.72 24.38 -18.14
CA TRP A 98 -3.13 23.26 -17.30
C TRP A 98 -2.31 22.00 -17.58
N ALA A 99 -2.05 21.67 -18.86
CA ALA A 99 -1.23 20.52 -19.23
C ALA A 99 0.22 20.66 -18.72
N LYS A 100 0.81 21.86 -18.80
CA LYS A 100 2.13 22.15 -18.23
C LYS A 100 2.14 22.00 -16.70
N GLU A 101 1.10 22.46 -16.02
CA GLU A 101 0.97 22.32 -14.55
C GLU A 101 0.78 20.87 -14.13
N LEU A 102 -0.01 20.09 -14.87
CA LEU A 102 -0.18 18.66 -14.63
C LEU A 102 1.14 17.92 -14.81
N HIS A 103 1.87 18.19 -15.91
CA HIS A 103 3.16 17.60 -16.20
C HIS A 103 4.18 17.85 -15.08
N ARG A 104 4.20 19.06 -14.51
CA ARG A 104 5.08 19.42 -13.38
C ARG A 104 4.80 18.63 -12.09
N LYS A 105 3.65 17.97 -11.95
CA LYS A 105 3.36 17.08 -10.82
C LYS A 105 3.94 15.69 -11.01
N TRP A 106 4.24 15.27 -12.23
CA TRP A 106 4.68 13.90 -12.51
C TRP A 106 5.92 13.46 -11.71
N PRO A 107 6.95 14.29 -11.53
CA PRO A 107 8.12 13.91 -10.71
C PRO A 107 7.76 13.66 -9.24
N THR A 108 6.75 14.33 -8.70
CA THR A 108 6.35 14.14 -7.30
C THR A 108 5.63 12.81 -7.07
N LEU A 109 5.19 12.15 -8.14
CA LEU A 109 4.52 10.85 -8.12
C LEU A 109 5.48 9.69 -8.40
N CYS A 110 6.73 9.96 -8.81
CA CYS A 110 7.72 8.92 -9.06
C CYS A 110 8.02 8.17 -7.76
N ARG A 111 7.80 6.86 -7.78
CA ARG A 111 8.16 5.94 -6.70
C ARG A 111 8.97 4.79 -7.26
N LYS A 112 9.99 4.36 -6.52
CA LYS A 112 10.75 3.14 -6.78
C LYS A 112 10.61 2.26 -5.55
N VAL A 113 10.52 0.96 -5.76
CA VAL A 113 10.38 0.06 -4.62
C VAL A 113 11.74 -0.08 -3.94
N SER A 114 11.72 0.10 -2.63
CA SER A 114 12.91 0.00 -1.80
C SER A 114 13.49 -1.40 -1.86
N MET A 115 14.81 -1.48 -2.00
CA MET A 115 15.55 -2.75 -2.05
C MET A 115 15.48 -3.53 -0.72
N HIS A 116 15.08 -2.86 0.37
CA HIS A 116 14.91 -3.49 1.69
C HIS A 116 13.66 -4.36 1.76
N PHE A 117 12.66 -4.09 0.91
CA PHE A 117 11.45 -4.89 0.83
C PHE A 117 11.64 -5.94 -0.27
N GLN A 118 11.75 -7.21 0.12
CA GLN A 118 11.69 -8.30 -0.84
C GLN A 118 10.26 -8.41 -1.36
N PHE A 119 10.05 -8.10 -2.63
CA PHE A 119 8.81 -8.47 -3.28
C PHE A 119 8.69 -9.99 -3.34
N VAL A 120 7.65 -10.50 -2.69
CA VAL A 120 7.06 -11.77 -3.07
C VAL A 120 6.02 -11.44 -4.14
N HIS A 121 6.27 -11.91 -5.36
CA HIS A 121 5.37 -11.75 -6.50
C HIS A 121 3.92 -12.08 -6.10
N ILE A 122 3.00 -11.15 -6.41
CA ILE A 122 1.54 -11.37 -6.40
C ILE A 122 1.20 -12.31 -7.56
#